data_AF-O28541-F1
#
_entry.id   AF-O28541-F1
#
_cell.length_a   1.000
_cell.length_b   1.000
_cell.length_c   1.000
_cell.angle_alpha   90.00
_cell.angle_beta   90.00
_cell.angle_gamma   90.00
#
_symmetry.space_group_name_H-M   'P 1'
#
loop_
_entity.id
_entity.type
_entity.pdbx_description
1 polymer ?
#
loop_
_entity_poly.entity_id
_entity_poly.type
_entity_poly.pdbx_seq_one_letter_code
_entity_poly.pdbx_strand_id
1 'polypeptide(L)' 'MEDVVRIVVEGEKVKMWDILGDYREVRGRVVEMDLVGHKIILEGE' A
#
# COMPACT_ATOMS: atom_id res chain seq x y z
N MET A 1 4.94 2.69 5.16
CA MET A 1 5.05 3.92 4.35
C MET A 1 4.03 4.88 4.95
N GLU A 2 4.40 6.12 5.18
CA GLU A 2 3.51 7.14 5.76
C GLU A 2 2.85 7.95 4.64
N ASP A 3 1.73 8.62 4.94
CA ASP A 3 1.02 9.53 4.03
C ASP A 3 0.71 8.97 2.63
N VAL A 4 0.41 7.68 2.54
CA VAL A 4 0.04 7.01 1.28
C VAL A 4 -1.30 7.55 0.76
N VAL A 5 -1.29 8.11 -0.45
CA VAL A 5 -2.49 8.68 -1.10
C VAL A 5 -3.05 7.79 -2.21
N ARG A 6 -2.23 6.85 -2.73
CA ARG A 6 -2.66 5.95 -3.80
C ARG A 6 -2.03 4.57 -3.63
N ILE A 7 -2.87 3.56 -3.77
CA ILE A 7 -2.45 2.15 -3.86
C ILE A 7 -3.05 1.56 -5.14
N VAL A 8 -2.23 0.84 -5.90
CA VAL A 8 -2.66 0.05 -7.07
C VAL A 8 -2.20 -1.38 -6.86
N VAL A 9 -3.13 -2.33 -6.98
CA VAL A 9 -2.86 -3.76 -6.84
C VAL A 9 -2.95 -4.42 -8.21
N GLU A 10 -1.86 -5.05 -8.64
CA GLU A 10 -1.72 -5.77 -9.92
C GLU A 10 -1.26 -7.21 -9.63
N GLY A 11 -2.21 -8.11 -9.39
CA GLY A 11 -1.91 -9.48 -8.95
C GLY A 11 -1.22 -9.47 -7.59
N GLU A 12 0.02 -9.96 -7.54
CA GLU A 12 0.86 -9.98 -6.33
C GLU A 12 1.71 -8.72 -6.16
N LYS A 13 1.60 -7.73 -7.05
CA LYS A 13 2.32 -6.47 -6.93
C LYS A 13 1.43 -5.41 -6.32
N VAL A 14 1.92 -4.79 -5.24
CA VAL A 14 1.29 -3.62 -4.62
C VAL A 14 2.19 -2.41 -4.86
N LYS A 15 1.63 -1.44 -5.58
CA LYS A 15 2.25 -0.17 -5.92
C LYS A 15 1.66 0.93 -5.06
N MET A 16 2.51 1.72 -4.42
CA MET A 16 2.11 2.76 -3.47
C MET A 16 2.78 4.09 -3.84
N TRP A 17 2.02 5.18 -3.69
CA TRP A 17 2.52 6.55 -3.78
C TRP A 17 2.09 7.35 -2.56
N ASP A 18 2.99 8.13 -1.99
CA ASP A 18 2.68 9.07 -0.92
C ASP A 18 2.34 10.47 -1.43
N ILE A 19 2.04 11.36 -0.49
CA ILE A 19 1.66 12.74 -0.76
C ILE A 19 2.77 13.57 -1.42
N LEU A 20 4.03 13.16 -1.33
CA LEU A 20 5.17 13.81 -1.98
C LEU A 20 5.45 13.22 -3.38
N GLY A 21 4.74 12.15 -3.74
CA GLY A 21 4.92 11.43 -4.99
C GLY A 21 5.99 10.34 -4.93
N ASP A 22 6.57 10.06 -3.76
CA ASP A 22 7.52 8.96 -3.61
C ASP A 22 6.81 7.63 -3.89
N TYR A 23 7.48 6.76 -4.63
CA TYR A 23 6.96 5.50 -5.12
C TYR A 23 7.59 4.31 -4.41
N ARG A 24 6.77 3.32 -4.05
CA ARG A 24 7.25 2.03 -3.55
C ARG A 24 6.45 0.88 -4.15
N GLU A 25 7.16 -0.16 -4.58
CA GLU A 25 6.58 -1.43 -5.06
C GLU A 25 6.99 -2.54 -4.11
N VAL A 26 6.02 -3.36 -3.70
CA VAL A 26 6.26 -4.57 -2.92
C VAL A 26 5.51 -5.74 -3.54
N ARG A 27 6.07 -6.95 -3.37
CA ARG A 27 5.34 -8.19 -3.64
C ARG A 27 4.58 -8.60 -2.38
N GLY A 28 3.30 -8.91 -2.54
CA GLY A 28 2.44 -9.29 -1.43
C GLY A 28 0.97 -9.06 -1.71
N ARG A 29 0.17 -9.18 -0.65
CA ARG A 29 -1.29 -9.02 -0.67
C ARG A 29 -1.76 -8.10 0.45
N VAL A 30 -2.87 -7.40 0.21
CA VAL A 30 -3.56 -6.64 1.26
C VAL A 30 -4.24 -7.65 2.19
N VAL A 31 -3.89 -7.62 3.48
CA VAL A 31 -4.50 -8.49 4.50
C VAL A 31 -5.51 -7.75 5.36
N GLU A 32 -5.33 -6.44 5.54
CA GLU A 32 -6.25 -5.59 6.31
C GLU A 32 -6.26 -4.18 5.73
N MET A 33 -7.45 -3.59 5.68
CA MET A 33 -7.65 -2.19 5.32
C MET A 33 -8.56 -1.54 6.36
N ASP A 34 -7.94 -0.77 7.25
CA ASP A 34 -8.64 0.05 8.24
C ASP A 34 -8.72 1.50 7.74
N LEU A 35 -9.91 1.86 7.25
CA LEU A 35 -10.19 3.20 6.75
C LEU A 35 -10.47 4.21 7.86
N VAL A 36 -10.74 3.76 9.09
CA VAL A 36 -10.97 4.65 10.24
C VAL A 36 -9.64 5.01 10.88
N GLY A 37 -8.76 4.04 11.06
CA GLY A 37 -7.39 4.22 11.57
C GLY A 37 -6.38 4.66 10.51
N HIS A 38 -6.80 4.87 9.26
CA HIS A 38 -5.95 5.25 8.13
C HIS A 38 -4.75 4.31 7.95
N LYS A 39 -4.99 3.00 8.07
CA LYS A 39 -3.93 1.98 8.05
C LYS A 39 -4.26 0.87 7.07
N ILE A 40 -3.25 0.46 6.29
CA ILE A 40 -3.33 -0.68 5.40
C ILE A 40 -2.18 -1.61 5.75
N ILE A 41 -2.49 -2.89 5.96
CA ILE A 41 -1.50 -3.93 6.24
C ILE A 41 -1.32 -4.78 4.99
N LEU A 42 -0.06 -4.89 4.58
CA LEU A 42 0.39 -5.74 3.50
C LEU A 42 1.19 -6.90 4.09
N GLU A 43 0.90 -8.11 3.63
CA GLU A 43 1.72 -9.29 3.89
C GLU A 43 2.50 -9.60 2.62
N GLY A 44 3.83 -9.52 2.70
CA GLY A 44 4.75 -9.79 1.60
C GLY A 44 5.61 -11.03 1.86
N GLU A 45 6.20 -11.54 0.79
CA GLU A 45 7.29 -12.54 0.84
C GLU A 45 8.64 -11.92 1.20
#